data_AF-E5CGL2-F1
#
_entry.id   AF-E5CGL2-F1
#
_cell.length_a   1.000
_cell.length_b   1.000
_cell.length_c   1.000
_cell.angle_alpha   90.00
_cell.angle_beta   90.00
_cell.angle_gamma   90.00
#
_symmetry.space_group_name_H-M   'P 1'
#
loop_
_entity.id
_entity.type
_entity.pdbx_description
1 polymer ?
#
loop_
_entity_poly.entity_id
_entity_poly.type
_entity_poly.pdbx_seq_one_letter_code
_entity_poly.pdbx_strand_id
1 'polypeptide(L)'
;MDSSIVYGKSYGMIYICRTCNAYVGVHKGTDQALGRLANKQLRVLKHEAHEYFDKIWRFKLMKRTEAYTWLSSVLELPEEYTHIGMFSEKTCRQVIYVSKQLLQKYGIESKTPYCEND
;
A
#
# COMPACT_ATOMS: atom_id res chain seq x y z
N MET A 1 1.03 13.00 17.21
CA MET A 1 2.44 13.43 17.10
C MET A 1 2.66 14.03 15.72
N ASP A 2 3.69 14.85 15.52
CA ASP A 2 4.10 15.25 14.16
C ASP A 2 4.94 14.16 13.50
N SER A 3 4.76 13.96 12.19
CA SER A 3 5.43 12.90 11.43
C SER A 3 6.93 13.14 11.15
N SER A 4 7.45 14.35 11.40
CA SER A 4 8.89 14.64 11.34
C SER A 4 9.74 13.74 12.24
N ILE A 5 9.19 13.23 13.34
CA ILE A 5 9.88 12.28 14.22
C ILE A 5 10.24 10.95 13.51
N VAL A 6 9.49 10.58 12.47
CA VAL A 6 9.73 9.37 11.68
C VAL A 6 10.49 9.70 10.39
N TYR A 7 10.14 10.80 9.72
CA TYR A 7 10.62 11.08 8.37
C TYR A 7 11.66 12.19 8.25
N GLY A 8 12.06 12.83 9.35
CA GLY A 8 12.95 14.00 9.34
C GLY A 8 12.31 15.28 8.78
N LYS A 9 11.10 15.20 8.20
CA LYS A 9 10.29 16.32 7.75
C LYS A 9 8.80 16.09 8.04
N SER A 10 8.05 17.16 8.29
CA SER A 10 6.63 17.05 8.61
C SER A 10 5.79 16.81 7.35
N TYR A 11 4.95 15.78 7.43
CA TYR A 11 3.81 15.54 6.56
C TYR A 11 2.47 15.70 7.31
N GLY A 12 2.51 16.28 8.51
CA GLY A 12 1.35 16.41 9.40
C GLY A 12 1.27 15.32 10.47
N MET A 13 0.07 15.13 11.02
CA MET A 13 -0.17 14.30 12.19
C MET A 13 0.05 12.80 11.90
N ILE A 14 0.57 12.10 12.90
CA ILE A 14 0.82 10.65 12.88
C ILE A 14 0.37 10.02 14.21
N TYR A 15 -0.20 8.83 14.11
CA TYR A 15 -0.34 7.89 15.23
C TYR A 15 0.86 6.97 15.27
N ILE A 16 1.48 6.84 16.44
CA ILE A 16 2.68 6.03 16.64
C ILE A 16 2.55 5.18 17.90
N CYS A 17 2.85 3.90 17.76
CA CYS A 17 3.08 2.98 18.86
C CYS A 17 4.58 2.67 18.91
N ARG A 18 5.28 3.24 19.89
CA ARG A 18 6.75 3.12 20.01
C ARG A 18 7.17 1.70 20.37
N THR A 19 6.41 1.00 21.21
CA THR A 19 6.69 -0.38 21.62
C THR A 19 6.58 -1.36 20.45
N CYS A 20 5.55 -1.22 19.63
CA CYS A 20 5.35 -2.07 18.44
C CYS A 20 6.15 -1.60 17.21
N ASN A 21 6.87 -0.48 17.29
CA ASN A 21 7.48 0.21 16.16
C ASN A 21 6.51 0.39 14.97
N ALA A 22 5.24 0.69 15.29
CA ALA A 22 4.15 0.81 14.34
C ALA A 22 3.67 2.25 14.24
N TYR A 23 3.33 2.69 13.04
CA TYR A 23 2.77 4.02 12.83
C TYR A 23 1.84 4.07 11.63
N VAL A 24 1.01 5.13 11.59
CA VAL A 24 0.18 5.48 10.44
C VAL A 24 -0.04 6.99 10.40
N GLY A 25 0.05 7.57 9.21
CA GLY A 25 -0.28 8.97 9.00
C GLY A 25 -1.77 9.24 9.16
N VAL A 26 -2.12 10.50 9.30
CA VAL A 26 -3.50 10.98 9.49
C VAL A 26 -3.84 11.94 8.36
N HIS A 27 -5.10 11.93 7.93
CA HIS A 27 -5.59 12.91 6.96
C HIS A 27 -5.43 14.34 7.52
N LYS A 28 -4.99 15.27 6.66
CA LYS A 28 -4.71 16.65 7.07
C LYS A 28 -5.97 17.31 7.62
N GLY A 29 -5.86 17.89 8.82
CA GLY A 29 -6.97 18.61 9.45
C GLY A 29 -8.02 17.71 10.12
N THR A 30 -7.77 16.40 10.21
CA THR A 30 -8.65 15.45 10.91
C THR A 30 -7.85 14.58 11.87
N ASP A 31 -8.54 13.67 12.57
CA ASP A 31 -7.99 12.59 13.38
C ASP A 31 -8.13 11.22 12.69
N GLN A 32 -8.59 11.20 11.44
CA GLN A 32 -8.81 9.97 10.66
C GLN A 32 -7.49 9.41 10.12
N ALA A 33 -7.13 8.19 10.52
CA ALA A 33 -5.93 7.52 10.03
C ALA A 33 -6.03 7.18 8.53
N LEU A 34 -4.91 7.28 7.80
CA LEU A 34 -4.79 6.87 6.39
C LEU A 34 -4.94 5.35 6.18
N GLY A 35 -4.95 4.59 7.27
CA GLY A 35 -5.10 3.15 7.28
C GLY A 35 -4.87 2.57 8.68
N ARG A 36 -4.65 1.26 8.75
CA ARG A 36 -4.26 0.62 10.02
C ARG A 36 -2.81 0.91 10.40
N LEU A 37 -2.54 0.99 11.70
CA LEU A 37 -1.18 0.98 12.25
C LEU A 37 -0.36 -0.16 11.63
N ALA A 38 0.85 0.16 11.19
CA ALA A 38 1.74 -0.78 10.52
C ALA A 38 3.14 -0.75 11.12
N ASN A 39 3.64 -1.91 11.54
CA ASN A 39 5.04 -2.12 11.91
C ASN A 39 5.95 -2.01 10.66
N LYS A 40 7.27 -2.11 10.85
CA LYS A 40 8.24 -1.99 9.74
C LYS A 40 7.94 -2.95 8.58
N GLN A 41 7.67 -4.22 8.89
CA GLN A 41 7.38 -5.27 7.90
C GLN A 41 6.12 -4.95 7.08
N LEU A 42 5.02 -4.61 7.74
CA LEU A 42 3.75 -4.30 7.09
C LEU A 42 3.85 -3.02 6.24
N ARG A 43 4.64 -2.02 6.64
CA ARG A 43 4.87 -0.82 5.83
C ARG A 43 5.59 -1.15 4.53
N VAL A 44 6.63 -1.99 4.58
CA VAL A 44 7.34 -2.46 3.38
C VAL A 44 6.38 -3.20 2.45
N LEU A 45 5.56 -4.12 2.98
CA LEU A 45 4.61 -4.88 2.18
C LEU A 45 3.49 -4.00 1.58
N LYS A 46 3.00 -3.00 2.31
CA LYS A 46 2.02 -2.04 1.78
C LYS A 46 2.61 -1.20 0.65
N HIS A 47 3.86 -0.76 0.82
CA HIS A 47 4.58 -0.03 -0.23
C HIS A 47 4.76 -0.89 -1.47
N GLU A 48 5.28 -2.12 -1.33
CA GLU A 48 5.45 -3.05 -2.46
C GLU A 48 4.10 -3.39 -3.12
N ALA A 49 3.03 -3.58 -2.35
CA ALA A 49 1.69 -3.79 -2.88
C ALA A 49 1.24 -2.61 -3.75
N HIS A 50 1.42 -1.37 -3.30
CA HIS A 50 1.13 -0.19 -4.11
C HIS A 50 2.03 -0.12 -5.35
N GLU A 51 3.32 -0.41 -5.24
CA GLU A 51 4.26 -0.36 -6.38
C GLU A 51 3.83 -1.25 -7.55
N TYR A 52 3.29 -2.44 -7.28
CA TYR A 52 2.81 -3.33 -8.33
C TYR A 52 1.35 -3.08 -8.71
N PHE A 53 0.47 -2.91 -7.74
CA PHE A 53 -0.94 -2.72 -8.01
C PHE A 53 -1.18 -1.41 -8.79
N ASP A 54 -0.47 -0.33 -8.43
CA ASP A 54 -0.70 0.96 -9.07
C ASP A 54 -0.26 0.97 -10.54
N LYS A 55 0.71 0.14 -10.92
CA LYS A 55 1.13 -0.01 -12.33
C LYS A 55 -0.03 -0.44 -13.23
N ILE A 56 -0.97 -1.23 -12.71
CA ILE A 56 -2.13 -1.71 -13.48
C ILE A 56 -2.93 -0.53 -14.04
N TRP A 57 -3.24 0.46 -13.19
CA TRP A 57 -4.00 1.63 -13.61
C TRP A 57 -3.13 2.76 -14.19
N ARG A 58 -1.86 2.88 -13.76
CA ARG A 58 -0.92 3.87 -14.33
C ARG A 58 -0.54 3.56 -15.78
N PHE A 59 -0.42 2.27 -16.13
CA PHE A 59 -0.23 1.84 -17.52
C PHE A 59 -1.53 1.68 -18.30
N LYS A 60 -2.67 2.14 -17.75
CA LYS A 60 -3.98 2.13 -18.40
C LYS A 60 -4.46 0.73 -18.84
N LEU A 61 -4.01 -0.33 -18.15
CA LEU A 61 -4.56 -1.68 -18.36
C LEU A 61 -6.01 -1.76 -17.87
N MET A 62 -6.32 -0.97 -16.83
CA MET A 62 -7.64 -0.74 -16.26
C MET A 62 -7.73 0.72 -15.81
N LYS A 63 -8.94 1.27 -15.69
CA LYS A 63 -9.14 2.48 -14.89
C LYS A 63 -8.84 2.16 -13.42
N ARG A 64 -8.51 3.17 -12.61
CA ARG A 64 -8.22 2.97 -11.19
C ARG A 64 -9.38 2.31 -10.44
N THR A 65 -10.62 2.71 -10.71
CA THR A 65 -11.82 2.10 -10.12
C THR A 65 -11.96 0.64 -10.52
N GLU A 66 -11.81 0.33 -11.81
CA GLU A 66 -11.85 -1.03 -12.35
C GLU A 66 -10.75 -1.91 -11.75
N ALA A 67 -9.56 -1.38 -11.50
CA ALA A 67 -8.47 -2.11 -10.85
C ALA A 67 -8.83 -2.49 -9.39
N TYR A 68 -9.51 -1.61 -8.65
CA TYR A 68 -9.97 -1.94 -7.30
C TYR A 68 -11.14 -2.94 -7.30
N THR A 69 -12.08 -2.85 -8.25
CA THR A 69 -13.13 -3.85 -8.45
C THR A 69 -12.55 -5.22 -8.86
N TRP A 70 -11.50 -5.23 -9.68
CA TRP A 70 -10.78 -6.47 -9.99
C TRP A 70 -10.08 -7.03 -8.74
N LEU A 71 -9.41 -6.18 -7.96
CA LEU A 71 -8.70 -6.60 -6.76
C LEU A 71 -9.66 -7.15 -5.69
N SER A 72 -10.83 -6.53 -5.50
CA SER A 72 -11.86 -6.99 -4.57
C SER A 72 -12.34 -8.40 -4.94
N SER A 73 -12.60 -8.62 -6.23
CA SER A 73 -12.99 -9.93 -6.78
C SER A 73 -11.91 -10.99 -6.57
N VAL A 74 -10.63 -10.64 -6.81
CA VAL A 74 -9.50 -11.57 -6.64
C VAL A 74 -9.22 -11.91 -5.18
N LEU A 75 -9.44 -10.97 -4.27
CA LEU A 75 -9.26 -11.18 -2.83
C LEU A 75 -10.50 -11.75 -2.14
N GLU A 76 -11.62 -11.87 -2.85
CA GLU A 76 -12.93 -12.22 -2.29
C GLU A 76 -13.32 -11.31 -1.12
N LEU A 77 -13.09 -10.01 -1.29
CA LEU A 77 -13.42 -8.97 -0.32
C LEU A 77 -14.46 -8.01 -0.89
N PRO A 78 -15.38 -7.47 -0.07
CA PRO A 78 -16.19 -6.34 -0.47
C PRO A 78 -15.33 -5.13 -0.85
N GLU A 79 -15.78 -4.32 -1.82
CA GLU A 79 -15.02 -3.18 -2.33
C GLU A 79 -14.72 -2.16 -1.22
N GLU A 80 -15.66 -1.94 -0.30
CA GLU A 80 -15.52 -1.06 0.85
C GLU A 80 -14.39 -1.48 1.80
N TYR A 81 -13.98 -2.75 1.78
CA TYR A 81 -12.85 -3.27 2.55
C TYR A 81 -11.58 -3.47 1.73
N THR A 82 -11.60 -3.15 0.43
CA THR A 82 -10.48 -3.36 -0.50
C THR A 82 -9.59 -2.12 -0.56
N HIS A 83 -8.98 -1.79 0.58
CA HIS A 83 -8.04 -0.67 0.68
C HIS A 83 -6.68 -1.14 1.20
N ILE A 84 -5.61 -0.95 0.41
CA ILE A 84 -4.25 -1.43 0.76
C ILE A 84 -3.78 -0.89 2.11
N GLY A 85 -4.17 0.34 2.47
CA GLY A 85 -3.90 0.92 3.79
C GLY A 85 -4.50 0.12 4.96
N MET A 86 -5.48 -0.75 4.73
CA MET A 86 -6.17 -1.57 5.73
C MET A 86 -5.72 -3.04 5.75
N PHE A 87 -4.96 -3.46 4.74
CA PHE A 87 -4.57 -4.86 4.57
C PHE A 87 -3.58 -5.37 5.61
N SER A 88 -3.67 -6.68 5.89
CA SER A 88 -2.70 -7.45 6.67
C SER A 88 -1.47 -7.80 5.83
N GLU A 89 -0.41 -8.32 6.46
CA GLU A 89 0.77 -8.79 5.72
C GLU A 89 0.41 -9.89 4.70
N LYS A 90 -0.48 -10.82 5.08
CA LYS A 90 -0.96 -11.90 4.20
C LYS A 90 -1.66 -11.32 2.98
N THR A 91 -2.58 -10.38 3.19
CA THR A 91 -3.34 -9.75 2.11
C THR A 91 -2.43 -8.91 1.20
N CYS A 92 -1.48 -8.16 1.75
CA CYS A 92 -0.49 -7.43 0.94
C CYS A 92 0.33 -8.37 0.04
N ARG A 93 0.77 -9.54 0.56
CA ARG A 93 1.49 -10.53 -0.25
C ARG A 93 0.62 -11.09 -1.38
N GLN A 94 -0.66 -11.32 -1.14
CA GLN A 94 -1.61 -11.70 -2.19
C GLN A 94 -1.73 -10.60 -3.25
N VAL A 95 -1.90 -9.34 -2.86
CA VAL A 95 -1.95 -8.20 -3.80
C VAL A 95 -0.70 -8.13 -4.66
N ILE A 96 0.49 -8.25 -4.06
CA ILE A 96 1.77 -8.25 -4.77
C ILE A 96 1.81 -9.39 -5.80
N TYR A 97 1.44 -10.60 -5.38
CA TYR A 97 1.45 -11.78 -6.24
C TYR A 97 0.52 -11.60 -7.45
N VAL A 98 -0.76 -11.29 -7.22
CA VAL A 98 -1.75 -11.19 -8.30
C VAL A 98 -1.49 -10.00 -9.22
N SER A 99 -0.96 -8.90 -8.69
CA SER A 99 -0.56 -7.74 -9.50
C SER A 99 0.63 -8.07 -10.40
N LYS A 100 1.65 -8.77 -9.89
CA LYS A 100 2.79 -9.24 -10.70
C LYS A 100 2.33 -10.18 -11.83
N GLN A 101 1.43 -11.12 -11.53
CA GLN A 101 0.86 -12.03 -12.53
C GLN A 101 0.10 -11.28 -13.62
N LEU A 102 -0.73 -10.29 -13.26
CA LEU A 102 -1.44 -9.48 -14.23
C LEU A 102 -0.47 -8.68 -15.11
N LEU A 103 0.50 -7.99 -14.53
CA LEU A 103 1.50 -7.22 -15.28
C LEU A 103 2.29 -8.10 -16.25
N GLN A 104 2.72 -9.28 -15.80
CA GLN A 104 3.42 -10.26 -16.63
C GLN A 104 2.57 -10.71 -17.83
N LYS A 105 1.26 -10.94 -17.63
CA LYS A 105 0.33 -11.30 -18.72
C LYS A 105 0.27 -10.22 -19.81
N TYR A 106 0.46 -8.95 -19.46
CA TYR A 106 0.51 -7.83 -20.40
C TYR A 106 1.94 -7.48 -20.87
N GLY A 107 2.94 -8.31 -20.58
CA GLY A 107 4.33 -8.09 -20.99
C GLY A 107 5.01 -6.92 -20.27
N ILE A 108 4.45 -6.44 -19.15
CA ILE A 108 5.05 -5.38 -18.34
C ILE A 108 6.01 -6.04 -17.36
N GLU A 109 7.30 -5.94 -17.65
CA GLU A 109 8.33 -6.48 -16.77
C GLU A 109 8.24 -5.83 -15.37
N SER A 110 8.02 -6.67 -14.36
CA SER A 110 8.24 -6.31 -12.97
C SER A 110 9.75 -6.27 -12.69
N LYS A 111 10.49 -5.35 -13.32
CA LYS A 111 11.82 -5.03 -12.76
C LYS A 111 11.55 -4.44 -11.38
N THR A 112 11.95 -5.16 -10.34
CA THR A 112 12.15 -4.59 -9.02
C THR A 112 13.29 -3.58 -9.15
N PRO A 113 13.08 -2.27 -8.96
CA PRO A 113 14.17 -1.49 -8.41
C PRO A 113 14.17 -1.84 -6.91
N TYR A 114 14.92 -2.87 -6.53
CA TYR A 114 15.56 -2.72 -5.23
C TYR A 114 16.49 -1.54 -5.43
N CYS A 115 16.18 -0.40 -4.81
CA CYS A 115 17.18 0.63 -4.60
C CYS A 115 18.23 -0.03 -3.68
N GLU A 116 19.29 -0.54 -4.29
CA GLU A 116 20.58 -0.58 -3.63
C GLU A 116 20.93 0.87 -3.26
N ASN A 117 21.14 1.09 -1.96
CA ASN A 117 21.79 2.24 -1.35
C ASN A 117 21.00 3.58 -1.32
N ASP A 118 20.60 3.97 -0.10
CA ASP A 118 21.10 5.19 0.58
C ASP A 118 20.82 5.10 2.09
#